data_AF-A0A928VR00-F1
#
_entry.id   AF-A0A928VR00-F1
#
_cell.length_a   1.000
_cell.length_b   1.000
_cell.length_c   1.000
_cell.angle_alpha   90.00
_cell.angle_beta   90.00
_cell.angle_gamma   90.00
#
_symmetry.space_group_name_H-M   'P 1'
#
loop_
_entity.id
_entity.type
_entity.pdbx_description
1 polymer ?
#
loop_
_entity_poly.entity_id
_entity_poly.type
_entity_poly.pdbx_seq_one_letter_code
_entity_poly.pdbx_strand_id
1 'polypeptide(L)'
;MQLATGFRPVADGGNILADPRFENGDFTAPGYEIARIQVTAVADTADGANVVTIGAGTTLDIVNFTGVGQGITPTAATLETLDTIQFNGTGLTAENLVLTQVGNELKLSFEGNRDTQVVLQDFVLDQLDNIPTNGGVGNIIFDGESEIQDSFDVVNADDNRSRVFNRNTVTFLNDLDNDTRGFANSDDVINGQGGNDILRGLSGDDILRGGLGADVLRGGRGADVLIGGADDDVLYLGNDRAIDRVIYRAGDGSDIVRGFRAGAGGDQIAFEGIESIDVVANGRTTSFYLGDGIQGNNGFASGQLLVRAQGVSGLNIDNIGLNIGQSNTSGFLFA
;
A
#
# COMPACT_ATOMS: atom_id res chain seq x y z
N MET A 1 -19.81 -31.84 20.63
CA MET A 1 -20.55 -30.69 20.07
C MET A 1 -21.94 -31.19 19.70
N GLN A 2 -22.95 -30.89 20.52
CA GLN A 2 -24.31 -31.39 20.33
C GLN A 2 -25.03 -30.40 19.39
N LEU A 3 -25.28 -30.82 18.16
CA LEU A 3 -26.02 -30.01 17.19
C LEU A 3 -27.48 -29.89 17.63
N ALA A 4 -27.98 -28.66 17.69
CA ALA A 4 -29.37 -28.37 18.01
C ALA A 4 -30.31 -29.10 17.03
N THR A 5 -31.33 -29.75 17.56
CA THR A 5 -32.35 -30.47 16.79
C THR A 5 -33.13 -29.46 15.93
N GLY A 6 -32.92 -29.49 14.62
CA GLY A 6 -33.62 -28.61 13.67
C GLY A 6 -33.03 -28.61 12.26
N PHE A 7 -31.75 -28.93 12.10
CA PHE A 7 -31.15 -29.08 10.77
C PHE A 7 -31.50 -30.44 10.17
N ARG A 8 -32.34 -30.44 9.14
CA ARG A 8 -32.38 -31.54 8.17
C ARG A 8 -31.32 -31.22 7.10
N PRO A 9 -30.36 -32.13 6.83
CA PRO A 9 -29.53 -31.99 5.64
C PRO A 9 -30.44 -31.99 4.43
N VAL A 10 -30.29 -31.02 3.53
CA VAL A 10 -30.90 -31.11 2.20
C VAL A 10 -30.15 -32.22 1.49
N ALA A 11 -30.76 -33.40 1.45
CA ALA A 11 -30.31 -34.51 0.61
C ALA A 11 -30.79 -34.26 -0.81
N ASP A 12 -30.19 -33.29 -1.48
CA ASP A 12 -30.04 -33.31 -2.93
C ASP A 12 -28.95 -32.31 -3.32
N GLY A 13 -28.12 -32.64 -4.30
CA GLY A 13 -26.92 -31.89 -4.72
C GLY A 13 -27.22 -30.56 -5.42
N GLY A 14 -28.15 -29.75 -4.89
CA GLY A 14 -28.52 -28.44 -5.38
C GLY A 14 -27.78 -27.31 -4.68
N ASN A 15 -27.43 -26.28 -5.46
CA ASN A 15 -26.73 -25.08 -5.02
C ASN A 15 -27.53 -24.36 -3.90
N ILE A 16 -26.89 -24.07 -2.77
CA ILE A 16 -27.50 -23.40 -1.59
C ILE A 16 -28.03 -21.99 -1.94
N LEU A 17 -27.58 -21.42 -3.06
CA LEU A 17 -27.87 -20.07 -3.52
C LEU A 17 -29.28 -19.86 -4.10
N ALA A 18 -30.14 -20.87 -4.15
CA ALA A 18 -31.49 -20.78 -4.75
C ALA A 18 -32.66 -20.98 -3.77
N ASP A 19 -32.40 -21.14 -2.46
CA ASP A 19 -33.48 -21.24 -1.47
C ASP A 19 -33.91 -19.82 -1.02
N PRO A 20 -35.15 -19.38 -1.35
CA PRO A 20 -35.63 -18.03 -1.08
C PRO A 20 -35.80 -17.70 0.42
N ARG A 21 -35.53 -18.66 1.32
CA ARG A 21 -35.44 -18.41 2.76
C ARG A 21 -34.09 -17.86 3.21
N PHE A 22 -33.10 -17.82 2.31
CA PHE A 22 -31.74 -17.34 2.58
C PHE A 22 -31.39 -16.07 1.78
N GLU A 23 -32.38 -15.25 1.41
CA GLU A 23 -32.10 -13.92 0.87
C GLU A 23 -31.46 -13.03 1.94
N ASN A 24 -30.17 -12.70 1.76
CA ASN A 24 -29.37 -11.54 2.21
C ASN A 24 -29.71 -10.75 3.50
N GLY A 25 -30.53 -11.24 4.43
CA GLY A 25 -31.18 -10.37 5.41
C GLY A 25 -31.21 -10.82 6.86
N ASP A 26 -31.22 -12.12 7.18
CA ASP A 26 -31.59 -12.54 8.54
C ASP A 26 -30.65 -13.58 9.15
N PHE A 27 -29.45 -13.13 9.51
CA PHE A 27 -28.81 -13.65 10.71
C PHE A 27 -28.51 -12.45 11.60
N THR A 28 -29.34 -12.21 12.60
CA THR A 28 -29.01 -11.31 13.71
C THR A 28 -29.18 -12.09 15.00
N ALA A 29 -28.11 -12.79 15.41
CA ALA A 29 -27.99 -13.26 16.78
C ALA A 29 -27.26 -12.18 17.59
N PRO A 30 -27.85 -11.63 18.68
CA PRO A 30 -27.15 -10.67 19.51
C PRO A 30 -25.92 -11.32 20.15
N GLY A 31 -24.73 -10.74 19.94
CA GLY A 31 -23.49 -11.14 20.65
C GLY A 31 -22.55 -12.09 19.92
N TYR A 32 -22.78 -12.38 18.63
CA TYR A 32 -21.79 -13.04 17.78
C TYR A 32 -21.50 -12.17 16.56
N GLU A 33 -20.22 -11.84 16.35
CA GLU A 33 -19.77 -11.23 15.11
C GLU A 33 -19.92 -12.28 14.00
N ILE A 34 -20.86 -12.04 13.11
CA ILE A 34 -21.06 -12.91 11.95
C ILE A 34 -19.90 -12.58 11.05
N ALA A 35 -19.02 -13.55 10.80
CA ALA A 35 -18.06 -13.46 9.71
C ALA A 35 -18.85 -13.14 8.44
N ARG A 36 -18.83 -11.87 8.02
CA ARG A 36 -19.39 -11.48 6.74
C ARG A 36 -18.52 -12.19 5.72
N ILE A 37 -19.07 -13.21 5.08
CA ILE A 37 -18.52 -13.70 3.83
C ILE A 37 -18.66 -12.52 2.87
N GLN A 38 -17.60 -11.74 2.68
CA GLN A 38 -17.55 -10.83 1.55
C GLN A 38 -17.59 -11.73 0.32
N VAL A 39 -18.75 -11.78 -0.33
CA VAL A 39 -18.86 -12.32 -1.68
C VAL A 39 -18.28 -11.23 -2.57
N THR A 40 -16.96 -11.28 -2.79
CA THR A 40 -16.31 -10.42 -3.76
C THR A 40 -16.95 -10.71 -5.12
N ALA A 41 -17.33 -9.64 -5.84
CA ALA A 41 -17.82 -9.83 -7.21
C ALA A 41 -16.67 -10.44 -8.04
N VAL A 42 -17.00 -11.40 -8.90
CA VAL A 42 -16.03 -12.00 -9.83
C VAL A 42 -16.33 -11.47 -11.22
N ALA A 43 -15.37 -10.78 -11.83
CA ALA A 43 -15.39 -10.47 -13.25
C ALA A 43 -14.59 -11.53 -14.02
N ASP A 44 -15.14 -12.00 -15.14
CA ASP A 44 -14.46 -12.91 -16.06
C ASP A 44 -14.19 -12.14 -17.36
N THR A 45 -12.91 -12.02 -17.72
CA THR A 45 -12.49 -11.36 -18.97
C THR A 45 -12.22 -12.36 -20.10
N ALA A 46 -12.67 -13.62 -19.98
CA ALA A 46 -12.50 -14.61 -21.03
C ALA A 46 -13.00 -14.11 -22.41
N ASP A 47 -12.08 -14.16 -23.38
CA ASP A 47 -12.24 -13.90 -24.82
C ASP A 47 -12.54 -12.46 -25.26
N GLY A 48 -11.52 -11.60 -25.25
CA GLY A 48 -11.44 -10.34 -26.00
C GLY A 48 -10.76 -9.23 -25.22
N ALA A 49 -10.31 -8.17 -25.90
CA ALA A 49 -9.71 -6.99 -25.25
C ALA A 49 -10.75 -6.23 -24.41
N ASN A 50 -10.96 -6.66 -23.16
CA ASN A 50 -12.02 -6.14 -22.31
C ASN A 50 -11.54 -4.91 -21.54
N VAL A 51 -12.47 -3.99 -21.30
CA VAL A 51 -12.27 -2.87 -20.37
C VAL A 51 -13.16 -3.11 -19.15
N VAL A 52 -12.53 -3.31 -17.98
CA VAL A 52 -13.21 -3.47 -16.70
C VAL A 52 -13.16 -2.15 -15.95
N THR A 53 -14.31 -1.53 -15.69
CA THR A 53 -14.38 -0.25 -14.96
C THR A 53 -14.62 -0.47 -13.47
N ILE A 54 -13.79 0.16 -12.63
CA ILE A 54 -13.79 -0.01 -11.17
C ILE A 54 -13.91 1.35 -10.49
N GLY A 55 -14.95 1.51 -9.68
CA GLY A 55 -15.18 2.72 -8.90
C GLY A 55 -14.52 2.66 -7.52
N ALA A 56 -14.29 3.82 -6.90
CA ALA A 56 -13.85 3.89 -5.50
C ALA A 56 -14.79 3.12 -4.55
N GLY A 57 -14.21 2.42 -3.57
CA GLY A 57 -14.93 1.58 -2.60
C GLY A 57 -15.33 0.20 -3.12
N THR A 58 -14.77 -0.22 -4.26
CA THR A 58 -15.09 -1.52 -4.88
C THR A 58 -14.02 -2.55 -4.56
N THR A 59 -14.45 -3.73 -4.10
CA THR A 59 -13.60 -4.93 -4.03
C THR A 59 -14.02 -5.92 -5.12
N LEU A 60 -13.08 -6.37 -5.97
CA LEU A 60 -13.35 -7.21 -7.14
C LEU A 60 -12.25 -8.25 -7.35
N ASP A 61 -12.62 -9.50 -7.60
CA ASP A 61 -11.71 -10.53 -8.07
C ASP A 61 -11.89 -10.69 -9.59
N ILE A 62 -10.78 -10.76 -10.33
CA ILE A 62 -10.80 -10.92 -11.79
C ILE A 62 -10.06 -12.20 -12.14
N VAL A 63 -10.73 -13.05 -12.91
CA VAL A 63 -10.14 -14.27 -13.49
C VAL A 63 -9.87 -14.06 -14.98
N ASN A 64 -8.88 -14.79 -15.51
CA ASN A 64 -8.49 -14.76 -16.94
C ASN A 64 -8.00 -13.40 -17.46
N PHE A 65 -7.58 -12.49 -16.57
CA PHE A 65 -7.02 -11.21 -16.97
C PHE A 65 -5.72 -11.41 -17.74
N THR A 66 -5.58 -10.79 -18.92
CA THR A 66 -4.34 -10.88 -19.70
C THR A 66 -3.58 -9.55 -19.79
N GLY A 67 -2.28 -9.65 -19.53
CA GLY A 67 -1.33 -8.54 -19.42
C GLY A 67 -0.73 -8.16 -20.77
N VAL A 68 -0.21 -6.94 -20.88
CA VAL A 68 0.58 -6.55 -22.06
C VAL A 68 1.95 -7.25 -22.06
N GLY A 69 2.45 -7.62 -20.87
CA GLY A 69 3.74 -8.30 -20.71
C GLY A 69 4.92 -7.33 -20.66
N GLN A 70 6.13 -7.91 -20.59
CA GLN A 70 7.38 -7.21 -20.29
C GLN A 70 7.83 -6.23 -21.39
N GLY A 71 7.52 -4.93 -21.29
CA GLY A 71 8.28 -3.79 -21.84
C GLY A 71 8.77 -3.80 -23.30
N ILE A 72 8.30 -4.73 -24.14
CA ILE A 72 8.59 -4.82 -25.57
C ILE A 72 7.32 -4.48 -26.34
N THR A 73 7.47 -4.02 -27.59
CA THR A 73 6.31 -3.81 -28.45
C THR A 73 5.45 -5.09 -28.51
N PRO A 74 4.20 -5.05 -28.03
CA PRO A 74 3.38 -6.24 -27.90
C PRO A 74 3.03 -6.79 -29.27
N THR A 75 2.88 -8.11 -29.35
CA THR A 75 2.51 -8.77 -30.61
C THR A 75 1.04 -8.51 -30.93
N ALA A 76 0.64 -8.65 -32.20
CA ALA A 76 -0.77 -8.54 -32.57
C ALA A 76 -1.66 -9.53 -31.79
N ALA A 77 -1.16 -10.75 -31.52
CA ALA A 77 -1.87 -11.74 -30.71
C ALA A 77 -2.03 -11.30 -29.26
N THR A 78 -1.02 -10.66 -28.67
CA THR A 78 -1.11 -10.07 -27.32
C THR A 78 -2.18 -8.99 -27.27
N LEU A 79 -2.23 -8.11 -28.29
CA LEU A 79 -3.22 -7.04 -28.35
C LEU A 79 -4.67 -7.53 -28.52
N GLU A 80 -4.88 -8.70 -29.12
CA GLU A 80 -6.22 -9.28 -29.30
C GLU A 80 -6.82 -9.80 -27.99
N THR A 81 -5.97 -10.17 -27.02
CA THR A 81 -6.41 -10.67 -25.71
C THR A 81 -6.26 -9.65 -24.58
N LEU A 82 -5.44 -8.60 -24.78
CA LEU A 82 -5.07 -7.62 -23.76
C LEU A 82 -6.27 -7.02 -23.04
N ASP A 83 -6.32 -7.22 -21.73
CA ASP A 83 -7.34 -6.62 -20.87
C ASP A 83 -6.86 -5.30 -20.25
N THR A 84 -7.79 -4.38 -20.05
CA THR A 84 -7.56 -3.08 -19.42
C THR A 84 -8.49 -2.88 -18.23
N ILE A 85 -7.95 -2.35 -17.14
CA ILE A 85 -8.72 -1.90 -15.98
C ILE A 85 -8.78 -0.37 -16.04
N GLN A 86 -9.99 0.18 -15.96
CA GLN A 86 -10.20 1.62 -15.81
C GLN A 86 -10.66 1.93 -14.39
N PHE A 87 -9.84 2.66 -13.65
CA PHE A 87 -10.20 3.16 -12.33
C PHE A 87 -10.86 4.53 -12.41
N ASN A 88 -11.97 4.70 -11.68
CA ASN A 88 -12.70 5.97 -11.58
C ASN A 88 -12.96 6.32 -10.12
N GLY A 89 -12.54 7.51 -9.72
CA GLY A 89 -12.75 8.03 -8.37
C GLY A 89 -11.48 8.62 -7.75
N THR A 90 -11.67 9.65 -6.92
CA THR A 90 -10.59 10.38 -6.27
C THR A 90 -9.63 9.45 -5.54
N GLY A 91 -8.34 9.61 -5.82
CA GLY A 91 -7.26 8.87 -5.19
C GLY A 91 -6.88 7.56 -5.89
N LEU A 92 -7.64 7.12 -6.91
CA LEU A 92 -7.28 5.97 -7.74
C LEU A 92 -6.31 6.38 -8.86
N THR A 93 -5.13 6.87 -8.46
CA THR A 93 -4.06 7.36 -9.34
C THR A 93 -2.86 6.42 -9.33
N ALA A 94 -1.97 6.54 -10.32
CA ALA A 94 -0.72 5.77 -10.36
C ALA A 94 0.11 5.97 -9.07
N GLU A 95 0.26 7.21 -8.61
CA GLU A 95 1.03 7.57 -7.40
C GLU A 95 0.58 6.77 -6.16
N ASN A 96 -0.72 6.55 -6.03
CA ASN A 96 -1.33 5.84 -4.91
C ASN A 96 -1.42 4.33 -5.12
N LEU A 97 -1.20 3.81 -6.33
CA LEU A 97 -1.28 2.39 -6.59
C LEU A 97 -0.26 1.62 -5.74
N VAL A 98 -0.72 0.54 -5.13
CA VAL A 98 0.09 -0.44 -4.40
C VAL A 98 -0.20 -1.80 -4.98
N LEU A 99 0.87 -2.46 -5.43
CA LEU A 99 0.83 -3.80 -5.99
C LEU A 99 1.38 -4.78 -4.97
N THR A 100 0.70 -5.91 -4.75
CA THR A 100 1.17 -6.95 -3.84
C THR A 100 0.99 -8.32 -4.49
N GLN A 101 2.10 -9.01 -4.75
CA GLN A 101 2.07 -10.37 -5.27
C GLN A 101 1.92 -11.37 -4.09
N VAL A 102 0.90 -12.23 -4.15
CA VAL A 102 0.69 -13.30 -3.17
C VAL A 102 0.51 -14.62 -3.92
N GLY A 103 1.59 -15.40 -4.01
CA GLY A 103 1.58 -16.60 -4.86
C GLY A 103 1.28 -16.23 -6.31
N ASN A 104 0.20 -16.78 -6.87
CA ASN A 104 -0.23 -16.50 -8.24
C ASN A 104 -1.27 -15.37 -8.34
N GLU A 105 -1.57 -14.67 -7.24
CA GLU A 105 -2.51 -13.56 -7.24
C GLU A 105 -1.77 -12.23 -7.20
N LEU A 106 -2.13 -11.31 -8.10
CA LEU A 106 -1.67 -9.92 -8.03
C LEU A 106 -2.79 -9.05 -7.46
N LYS A 107 -2.56 -8.48 -6.29
CA LYS A 107 -3.47 -7.54 -5.65
C LYS A 107 -3.11 -6.11 -6.02
N LEU A 108 -4.08 -5.35 -6.50
CA LEU A 108 -4.04 -3.91 -6.69
C LEU A 108 -4.84 -3.25 -5.56
N SER A 109 -4.22 -2.29 -4.89
CA SER A 109 -4.86 -1.46 -3.87
C SER A 109 -4.35 -0.03 -3.98
N PHE A 110 -4.94 0.89 -3.21
CA PHE A 110 -4.58 2.31 -3.30
C PHE A 110 -4.32 2.91 -1.93
N GLU A 111 -3.19 3.61 -1.81
CA GLU A 111 -2.89 4.43 -0.65
C GLU A 111 -3.98 5.49 -0.45
N GLY A 112 -4.43 5.64 0.81
CA GLY A 112 -5.54 6.51 1.16
C GLY A 112 -6.93 6.02 0.70
N ASN A 113 -7.05 4.91 -0.03
CA ASN A 113 -8.33 4.35 -0.49
C ASN A 113 -8.35 2.81 -0.37
N ARG A 114 -8.31 2.34 0.88
CA ARG A 114 -8.15 0.91 1.22
C ARG A 114 -9.39 0.06 0.93
N ASP A 115 -10.55 0.68 0.73
CA ASP A 115 -11.79 -0.01 0.39
C ASP A 115 -11.86 -0.40 -1.09
N THR A 116 -10.98 0.17 -1.93
CA THR A 116 -10.83 -0.23 -3.33
C THR A 116 -9.73 -1.27 -3.45
N GLN A 117 -10.10 -2.49 -3.85
CA GLN A 117 -9.17 -3.62 -4.00
C GLN A 117 -9.54 -4.46 -5.22
N VAL A 118 -8.54 -4.81 -6.01
CA VAL A 118 -8.70 -5.71 -7.16
C VAL A 118 -7.72 -6.85 -7.02
N VAL A 119 -8.18 -8.08 -7.17
CA VAL A 119 -7.30 -9.26 -7.15
C VAL A 119 -7.35 -9.91 -8.52
N LEU A 120 -6.21 -9.93 -9.21
CA LEU A 120 -6.04 -10.62 -10.47
C LEU A 120 -5.56 -12.04 -10.17
N GLN A 121 -6.39 -13.01 -10.51
CA GLN A 121 -6.14 -14.44 -10.30
C GLN A 121 -5.21 -14.99 -11.39
N ASP A 122 -4.27 -15.85 -11.01
CA ASP A 122 -3.25 -16.43 -11.89
C ASP A 122 -2.46 -15.38 -12.71
N PHE A 123 -2.21 -14.23 -12.10
CA PHE A 123 -1.55 -13.09 -12.71
C PHE A 123 -0.32 -12.67 -11.90
N VAL A 124 0.79 -12.41 -12.61
CA VAL A 124 2.07 -12.04 -11.99
C VAL A 124 2.45 -10.60 -12.33
N LEU A 125 3.10 -9.93 -11.39
CA LEU A 125 3.51 -8.54 -11.46
C LEU A 125 4.12 -8.14 -12.81
N ASP A 126 5.10 -8.89 -13.31
CA ASP A 126 5.82 -8.69 -14.58
C ASP A 126 4.93 -8.61 -15.84
N GLN A 127 3.66 -9.01 -15.75
CA GLN A 127 2.72 -8.94 -16.85
C GLN A 127 1.93 -7.62 -16.89
N LEU A 128 1.96 -6.84 -15.81
CA LEU A 128 1.28 -5.56 -15.69
C LEU A 128 2.19 -4.45 -16.18
N ASP A 129 1.81 -3.78 -17.27
CA ASP A 129 2.59 -2.66 -17.78
C ASP A 129 1.73 -1.69 -18.59
N ASN A 130 2.22 -0.46 -18.75
CA ASN A 130 1.67 0.56 -19.65
C ASN A 130 2.79 1.06 -20.57
N ILE A 131 2.78 0.63 -21.83
CA ILE A 131 3.89 0.88 -22.75
C ILE A 131 3.75 2.27 -23.40
N PRO A 132 4.84 3.08 -23.44
CA PRO A 132 4.86 4.37 -24.11
C PRO A 132 4.75 4.20 -25.63
N THR A 133 3.53 4.27 -26.15
CA THR A 133 3.23 4.22 -27.59
C THR A 133 2.34 5.38 -28.01
N ASN A 134 2.38 5.76 -29.29
CA ASN A 134 1.62 6.89 -29.84
C ASN A 134 0.13 6.54 -30.00
N GLY A 135 -0.56 6.43 -28.86
CA GLY A 135 -1.94 5.95 -28.71
C GLY A 135 -2.17 5.13 -27.44
N GLY A 136 -1.11 4.81 -26.69
CA GLY A 136 -1.14 4.12 -25.40
C GLY A 136 -1.56 2.65 -25.51
N VAL A 137 -0.74 1.73 -25.01
CA VAL A 137 -1.11 0.31 -24.90
C VAL A 137 -0.72 -0.15 -23.51
N GLY A 138 -1.66 -0.70 -22.75
CA GLY A 138 -1.37 -1.06 -21.38
C GLY A 138 -2.57 -1.64 -20.64
N ASN A 139 -2.34 -1.96 -19.38
CA ASN A 139 -3.29 -2.65 -18.54
C ASN A 139 -4.14 -1.73 -17.66
N ILE A 140 -3.72 -0.47 -17.42
CA ILE A 140 -4.44 0.39 -16.47
C ILE A 140 -4.65 1.79 -17.03
N ILE A 141 -5.88 2.30 -16.90
CA ILE A 141 -6.24 3.72 -17.04
C ILE A 141 -6.65 4.22 -15.65
N PHE A 142 -5.99 5.24 -15.13
CA PHE A 142 -6.28 5.80 -13.81
C PHE A 142 -7.34 6.91 -13.83
N ASP A 143 -7.80 7.31 -12.65
CA ASP A 143 -8.79 8.39 -12.51
C ASP A 143 -8.27 9.69 -13.17
N GLY A 144 -9.09 10.27 -14.04
CA GLY A 144 -8.76 11.48 -14.79
C GLY A 144 -8.01 11.26 -16.11
N GLU A 145 -7.56 10.03 -16.40
CA GLU A 145 -6.95 9.67 -17.69
C GLU A 145 -8.04 9.25 -18.69
N SER A 146 -7.94 9.73 -19.94
CA SER A 146 -8.85 9.36 -21.03
C SER A 146 -8.31 8.29 -21.98
N GLU A 147 -7.03 7.98 -21.85
CA GLU A 147 -6.28 7.01 -22.66
C GLU A 147 -5.13 6.45 -21.80
N ILE A 148 -4.55 5.33 -22.20
CA ILE A 148 -3.40 4.73 -21.50
C ILE A 148 -2.24 5.73 -21.48
N GLN A 149 -1.75 6.02 -20.27
CA GLN A 149 -0.54 6.78 -20.02
C GLN A 149 0.54 5.87 -19.47
N ASP A 150 1.81 6.15 -19.80
CA ASP A 150 2.98 5.53 -19.20
C ASP A 150 3.28 6.16 -17.83
N SER A 151 2.31 6.03 -16.91
CA SER A 151 2.33 6.64 -15.58
C SER A 151 2.95 5.74 -14.51
N PHE A 152 3.18 4.46 -14.83
CA PHE A 152 3.91 3.53 -13.98
C PHE A 152 4.73 2.54 -14.80
N ASP A 153 5.85 2.11 -14.23
CA ASP A 153 6.76 1.09 -14.73
C ASP A 153 6.76 -0.10 -13.76
N VAL A 154 6.80 -1.33 -14.29
CA VAL A 154 7.05 -2.54 -13.50
C VAL A 154 8.39 -3.15 -13.90
N VAL A 155 9.22 -3.47 -12.91
CA VAL A 155 10.51 -4.12 -13.11
C VAL A 155 10.34 -5.63 -13.06
N ASN A 156 10.87 -6.31 -14.08
CA ASN A 156 10.81 -7.77 -14.18
C ASN A 156 11.52 -8.47 -13.02
N ALA A 157 11.08 -9.69 -12.70
CA ALA A 157 11.55 -10.49 -11.55
C ALA A 157 13.07 -10.74 -11.48
N ASP A 158 13.77 -10.69 -12.62
CA ASP A 158 15.22 -10.96 -12.71
C ASP A 158 16.09 -9.69 -12.85
N ASP A 159 15.50 -8.50 -12.88
CA ASP A 159 16.20 -7.24 -13.16
C ASP A 159 16.68 -6.54 -11.87
N ASN A 160 17.99 -6.38 -11.71
CA ASN A 160 18.61 -5.76 -10.54
C ASN A 160 19.20 -4.38 -10.84
N ARG A 161 18.56 -3.63 -11.73
CA ARG A 161 18.94 -2.26 -12.10
C ARG A 161 19.23 -1.37 -10.90
N SER A 162 20.21 -0.50 -11.07
CA SER A 162 20.58 0.47 -10.04
C SER A 162 19.84 1.81 -10.16
N ARG A 163 18.82 1.93 -11.02
CA ARG A 163 18.06 3.17 -11.27
C ARG A 163 16.72 2.88 -11.96
N VAL A 164 15.69 3.66 -11.63
CA VAL A 164 14.38 3.64 -12.30
C VAL A 164 14.47 4.04 -13.79
N PHE A 165 13.45 3.70 -14.58
CA PHE A 165 13.43 3.92 -16.02
C PHE A 165 13.29 5.40 -16.38
N ASN A 166 12.27 6.03 -15.79
CA ASN A 166 11.75 7.32 -16.17
C ASN A 166 11.76 8.30 -14.99
N ARG A 167 11.64 9.58 -15.30
CA ARG A 167 11.55 10.67 -14.31
C ARG A 167 10.09 10.96 -14.02
N ASN A 168 9.77 11.26 -12.77
CA ASN A 168 8.42 11.58 -12.31
C ASN A 168 7.43 10.43 -12.58
N THR A 169 7.90 9.20 -12.38
CA THR A 169 7.13 7.99 -12.71
C THR A 169 7.04 7.10 -11.48
N VAL A 170 5.95 6.33 -11.42
CA VAL A 170 5.76 5.31 -10.40
C VAL A 170 6.46 4.03 -10.83
N THR A 171 7.37 3.51 -10.02
CA THR A 171 8.09 2.27 -10.32
C THR A 171 7.76 1.22 -9.27
N PHE A 172 7.40 0.02 -9.72
CA PHE A 172 7.33 -1.17 -8.88
C PHE A 172 8.54 -2.05 -9.19
N LEU A 173 9.36 -2.31 -8.19
CA LEU A 173 10.51 -3.22 -8.30
C LEU A 173 10.04 -4.69 -8.24
N ASN A 174 10.99 -5.61 -8.17
CA ASN A 174 10.75 -7.04 -7.97
C ASN A 174 11.08 -7.46 -6.53
N ASP A 175 10.84 -8.72 -6.20
CA ASP A 175 11.08 -9.26 -4.85
C ASP A 175 12.56 -9.58 -4.53
N LEU A 176 13.53 -9.01 -5.27
CA LEU A 176 14.97 -9.17 -5.01
C LEU A 176 15.48 -8.12 -4.01
N ASP A 177 16.69 -8.31 -3.47
CA ASP A 177 17.38 -7.24 -2.75
C ASP A 177 17.86 -6.16 -3.76
N ASN A 178 17.09 -5.09 -3.97
CA ASN A 178 17.38 -4.06 -4.95
C ASN A 178 18.25 -2.93 -4.39
N ASP A 179 19.12 -2.35 -5.22
CA ASP A 179 19.92 -1.17 -4.88
C ASP A 179 19.64 -0.03 -5.88
N THR A 180 18.43 0.53 -5.80
CA THR A 180 17.86 1.42 -6.82
C THR A 180 17.92 2.89 -6.41
N ARG A 181 17.81 3.78 -7.39
CA ARG A 181 17.64 5.22 -7.16
C ARG A 181 16.72 5.85 -8.19
N GLY A 182 16.10 6.96 -7.82
CA GLY A 182 15.42 7.88 -8.72
C GLY A 182 16.37 8.77 -9.50
N PHE A 183 15.87 9.92 -9.92
CA PHE A 183 16.60 10.95 -10.62
C PHE A 183 16.67 12.25 -9.81
N ALA A 184 17.75 13.02 -9.98
CA ALA A 184 17.82 14.34 -9.37
C ALA A 184 16.87 15.33 -10.08
N ASN A 185 16.10 16.08 -9.28
CA ASN A 185 15.02 17.01 -9.65
C ASN A 185 13.90 16.26 -10.36
N SER A 186 13.38 15.24 -9.68
CA SER A 186 12.37 14.31 -10.14
C SER A 186 11.52 13.93 -8.95
N ASP A 187 10.20 13.91 -9.11
CA ASP A 187 9.26 13.52 -8.07
C ASP A 187 8.90 12.05 -8.32
N ASP A 188 9.79 11.14 -7.92
CA ASP A 188 9.69 9.72 -8.25
C ASP A 188 8.91 8.95 -7.17
N VAL A 189 8.13 7.95 -7.58
CA VAL A 189 7.55 6.97 -6.64
C VAL A 189 8.24 5.64 -6.83
N ILE A 190 8.87 5.11 -5.79
CA ILE A 190 9.63 3.86 -5.86
C ILE A 190 9.06 2.89 -4.82
N ASN A 191 8.54 1.77 -5.30
CA ASN A 191 8.00 0.68 -4.49
C ASN A 191 8.97 -0.51 -4.57
N GLY A 192 9.60 -0.86 -3.46
CA GLY A 192 10.58 -1.96 -3.35
C GLY A 192 9.96 -3.36 -3.48
N GLN A 193 8.71 -3.50 -3.06
CA GLN A 193 7.94 -4.75 -3.04
C GLN A 193 8.44 -5.71 -1.96
N GLY A 194 9.38 -6.59 -2.27
CA GLY A 194 9.94 -7.54 -1.32
C GLY A 194 11.45 -7.60 -1.45
N GLY A 195 12.13 -8.09 -0.42
CA GLY A 195 13.60 -8.12 -0.37
C GLY A 195 14.13 -7.05 0.58
N ASN A 196 15.45 -7.01 0.79
CA ASN A 196 16.09 -5.99 1.61
C ASN A 196 16.65 -4.91 0.68
N ASP A 197 15.86 -3.88 0.44
CA ASP A 197 16.11 -2.87 -0.57
C ASP A 197 16.92 -1.69 -0.04
N ILE A 198 17.65 -1.04 -0.95
CA ILE A 198 18.25 0.27 -0.74
C ILE A 198 17.66 1.22 -1.77
N LEU A 199 16.71 2.05 -1.33
CA LEU A 199 16.00 3.01 -2.19
C LEU A 199 16.48 4.44 -1.94
N ARG A 200 16.67 5.20 -3.02
CA ARG A 200 17.16 6.58 -2.98
C ARG A 200 16.36 7.49 -3.91
N GLY A 201 15.58 8.43 -3.39
CA GLY A 201 14.83 9.41 -4.19
C GLY A 201 15.75 10.41 -4.90
N LEU A 202 16.72 10.95 -4.14
CA LEU A 202 17.70 11.97 -4.53
C LEU A 202 17.22 13.40 -4.33
N SER A 203 16.57 14.03 -5.30
CA SER A 203 16.04 15.36 -5.09
C SER A 203 14.81 15.59 -5.92
N GLY A 204 13.88 16.39 -5.41
CA GLY A 204 12.48 16.33 -5.83
C GLY A 204 11.65 15.82 -4.67
N ASP A 205 10.34 15.83 -4.81
CA ASP A 205 9.42 15.40 -3.76
C ASP A 205 9.09 13.91 -4.02
N ASP A 206 9.86 13.01 -3.43
CA ASP A 206 9.82 11.57 -3.73
C ASP A 206 8.87 10.80 -2.78
N ILE A 207 8.30 9.69 -3.25
CA ILE A 207 7.60 8.70 -2.41
C ILE A 207 8.35 7.38 -2.46
N LEU A 208 8.87 6.93 -1.32
CA LEU A 208 9.60 5.67 -1.23
C LEU A 208 8.85 4.70 -0.31
N ARG A 209 8.55 3.51 -0.83
CA ARG A 209 7.90 2.41 -0.10
C ARG A 209 8.83 1.20 -0.14
N GLY A 210 9.30 0.73 1.01
CA GLY A 210 10.20 -0.43 1.09
C GLY A 210 9.45 -1.71 0.78
N GLY A 211 8.48 -2.05 1.61
CA GLY A 211 7.58 -3.18 1.37
C GLY A 211 7.81 -4.29 2.39
N LEU A 212 8.22 -5.48 1.96
CA LEU A 212 8.59 -6.58 2.85
C LEU A 212 10.10 -6.74 2.90
N GLY A 213 10.69 -6.75 4.09
CA GLY A 213 12.12 -6.98 4.30
C GLY A 213 12.78 -5.81 5.01
N ALA A 214 14.05 -5.95 5.39
CA ALA A 214 14.75 -4.92 6.15
C ALA A 214 15.39 -3.88 5.22
N ASP A 215 14.69 -2.79 4.98
CA ASP A 215 14.98 -1.81 3.96
C ASP A 215 15.79 -0.61 4.45
N VAL A 216 16.46 0.05 3.49
CA VAL A 216 17.14 1.33 3.69
C VAL A 216 16.62 2.36 2.71
N LEU A 217 15.78 3.26 3.21
CA LEU A 217 15.16 4.32 2.41
C LEU A 217 15.87 5.65 2.64
N ARG A 218 16.16 6.39 1.57
CA ARG A 218 16.78 7.72 1.61
C ARG A 218 15.99 8.67 0.71
N GLY A 219 15.23 9.58 1.30
CA GLY A 219 14.45 10.59 0.55
C GLY A 219 15.38 11.48 -0.28
N GLY A 220 16.01 12.45 0.38
CA GLY A 220 17.09 13.21 -0.21
C GLY A 220 16.94 14.71 -0.03
N ARG A 221 16.51 15.45 -1.05
CA ARG A 221 16.22 16.89 -0.94
C ARG A 221 14.88 17.17 -1.59
N GLY A 222 13.99 17.81 -0.88
CA GLY A 222 12.58 17.91 -1.28
C GLY A 222 11.70 17.35 -0.19
N ALA A 223 10.39 17.49 -0.34
CA ALA A 223 9.42 17.03 0.64
C ALA A 223 9.10 15.56 0.35
N ASP A 224 9.83 14.66 1.00
CA ASP A 224 9.76 13.24 0.72
C ASP A 224 8.72 12.52 1.60
N VAL A 225 8.11 11.45 1.09
CA VAL A 225 7.28 10.52 1.87
C VAL A 225 7.95 9.16 1.95
N LEU A 226 8.26 8.69 3.15
CA LEU A 226 8.90 7.39 3.37
C LEU A 226 7.95 6.45 4.13
N ILE A 227 7.81 5.24 3.60
CA ILE A 227 7.10 4.12 4.22
C ILE A 227 8.07 2.96 4.24
N GLY A 228 8.50 2.53 5.43
CA GLY A 228 9.37 1.36 5.59
C GLY A 228 8.67 0.11 5.05
N GLY A 229 7.56 -0.23 5.69
CA GLY A 229 6.84 -1.45 5.41
C GLY A 229 7.07 -2.44 6.54
N ALA A 230 6.92 -3.73 6.29
CA ALA A 230 7.13 -4.75 7.29
C ALA A 230 8.63 -4.97 7.56
N ASP A 231 8.94 -5.52 8.74
CA ASP A 231 10.30 -5.71 9.26
C ASP A 231 10.99 -4.40 9.69
N ASP A 232 12.23 -4.49 10.19
CA ASP A 232 12.91 -3.36 10.85
C ASP A 232 13.71 -2.53 9.84
N ASP A 233 13.25 -1.33 9.53
CA ASP A 233 13.81 -0.48 8.48
C ASP A 233 14.70 0.66 8.99
N VAL A 234 15.46 1.24 8.07
CA VAL A 234 16.25 2.44 8.29
C VAL A 234 15.88 3.54 7.31
N LEU A 235 15.24 4.59 7.84
CA LEU A 235 14.74 5.72 7.07
C LEU A 235 15.64 6.93 7.27
N TYR A 236 16.26 7.42 6.20
CA TYR A 236 17.05 8.65 6.18
C TYR A 236 16.27 9.76 5.51
N LEU A 237 15.89 10.74 6.32
CA LEU A 237 15.31 11.99 5.86
C LEU A 237 16.37 12.90 5.26
N GLY A 238 15.90 13.88 4.48
CA GLY A 238 16.75 14.83 3.79
C GLY A 238 17.46 15.78 4.74
N ASN A 239 18.70 16.17 4.42
CA ASN A 239 19.38 17.23 5.18
C ASN A 239 19.09 18.60 4.55
N ASP A 240 17.82 19.01 4.57
CA ASP A 240 17.41 20.32 4.09
C ASP A 240 16.31 20.96 4.96
N ARG A 241 15.43 21.77 4.35
CA ARG A 241 14.34 22.44 5.05
C ARG A 241 12.95 22.05 4.55
N ALA A 242 12.86 21.20 3.54
CA ALA A 242 11.60 20.65 3.08
C ALA A 242 11.03 19.75 4.18
N ILE A 243 9.71 19.59 4.19
CA ILE A 243 9.01 18.87 5.25
C ILE A 243 8.81 17.45 4.76
N ASP A 244 9.60 16.53 5.30
CA ASP A 244 9.45 15.11 5.02
C ASP A 244 8.31 14.52 5.86
N ARG A 245 7.74 13.40 5.39
CA ARG A 245 6.73 12.63 6.11
C ARG A 245 7.10 11.16 6.15
N VAL A 246 7.11 10.58 7.33
CA VAL A 246 7.22 9.12 7.53
C VAL A 246 5.86 8.58 7.93
N ILE A 247 5.40 7.53 7.26
CA ILE A 247 4.10 6.91 7.56
C ILE A 247 4.32 5.55 8.20
N TYR A 248 3.64 5.30 9.32
CA TYR A 248 3.63 4.03 10.06
C TYR A 248 2.23 3.44 10.17
N ARG A 249 2.17 2.13 10.11
CA ARG A 249 0.97 1.29 10.24
C ARG A 249 1.25 0.15 11.21
N ALA A 250 0.17 -0.51 11.63
CA ALA A 250 0.32 -1.71 12.44
C ALA A 250 0.93 -2.83 11.59
N GLY A 251 2.06 -3.38 12.04
CA GLY A 251 2.80 -4.42 11.33
C GLY A 251 4.11 -3.95 10.68
N ASP A 252 4.36 -2.64 10.65
CA ASP A 252 5.54 -2.04 9.99
C ASP A 252 6.87 -2.22 10.75
N GLY A 253 7.01 -3.28 11.56
CA GLY A 253 8.23 -3.52 12.34
C GLY A 253 8.66 -2.41 13.32
N SER A 254 9.95 -2.37 13.65
CA SER A 254 10.59 -1.44 14.57
C SER A 254 11.72 -0.65 13.88
N ASP A 255 11.38 0.52 13.40
CA ASP A 255 12.26 1.30 12.53
C ASP A 255 13.21 2.25 13.24
N ILE A 256 14.20 2.72 12.47
CA ILE A 256 15.06 3.84 12.82
C ILE A 256 14.93 4.97 11.81
N VAL A 257 14.37 6.10 12.25
CA VAL A 257 14.34 7.35 11.48
C VAL A 257 15.52 8.24 11.85
N ARG A 258 16.26 8.70 10.84
CA ARG A 258 17.43 9.58 10.95
C ARG A 258 17.23 10.85 10.15
N GLY A 259 17.84 11.94 10.60
CA GLY A 259 17.72 13.26 9.94
C GLY A 259 16.46 14.04 10.32
N PHE A 260 15.58 13.46 11.16
CA PHE A 260 14.33 14.08 11.58
C PHE A 260 14.53 15.45 12.24
N ARG A 261 13.84 16.45 11.69
CA ARG A 261 13.82 17.81 12.20
C ARG A 261 12.52 18.08 12.94
N ALA A 262 12.63 18.25 14.25
CA ALA A 262 11.52 18.66 15.11
C ALA A 262 11.13 20.14 14.93
N GLY A 263 9.92 20.50 15.36
CA GLY A 263 9.45 21.87 15.52
C GLY A 263 8.44 22.31 14.48
N ALA A 264 7.99 23.56 14.61
CA ALA A 264 7.08 24.17 13.62
C ALA A 264 7.76 24.24 12.25
N GLY A 265 7.13 23.63 11.24
CA GLY A 265 7.71 23.48 9.90
C GLY A 265 8.85 22.47 9.83
N GLY A 266 8.96 21.58 10.83
CA GLY A 266 9.77 20.38 10.80
C GLY A 266 9.02 19.20 10.17
N ASP A 267 9.68 18.04 10.19
CA ASP A 267 9.23 16.83 9.52
C ASP A 267 8.11 16.15 10.31
N GLN A 268 7.45 15.19 9.65
CA GLN A 268 6.22 14.60 10.12
C GLN A 268 6.34 13.10 10.31
N ILE A 269 5.72 12.59 11.37
CA ILE A 269 5.44 11.16 11.51
C ILE A 269 3.93 11.02 11.49
N ALA A 270 3.40 10.20 10.59
CA ALA A 270 1.99 9.93 10.47
C ALA A 270 1.74 8.47 10.85
N PHE A 271 0.64 8.23 11.55
CA PHE A 271 0.24 6.89 11.96
C PHE A 271 -1.15 6.60 11.39
N GLU A 272 -1.23 5.57 10.54
CA GLU A 272 -2.45 5.23 9.81
C GLU A 272 -3.05 3.94 10.33
N GLY A 273 -4.30 3.98 10.79
CA GLY A 273 -4.97 2.80 11.37
C GLY A 273 -4.46 2.40 12.75
N ILE A 274 -3.66 3.26 13.41
CA ILE A 274 -3.19 3.05 14.78
C ILE A 274 -3.98 3.97 15.72
N GLU A 275 -4.71 3.38 16.67
CA GLU A 275 -5.67 4.09 17.53
C GLU A 275 -5.01 4.81 18.73
N SER A 276 -3.89 4.28 19.23
CA SER A 276 -3.19 4.86 20.38
C SER A 276 -1.69 4.61 20.31
N ILE A 277 -0.90 5.56 20.82
CA ILE A 277 0.56 5.54 20.78
C ILE A 277 1.11 6.11 22.08
N ASP A 278 2.09 5.40 22.64
CA ASP A 278 2.90 5.88 23.77
C ASP A 278 4.22 6.46 23.25
N VAL A 279 4.60 7.64 23.75
CA VAL A 279 5.82 8.34 23.33
C VAL A 279 6.80 8.42 24.50
N VAL A 280 8.03 7.93 24.29
CA VAL A 280 9.11 7.94 25.30
C VAL A 280 10.32 8.68 24.77
N ALA A 281 10.67 9.80 25.42
CA ALA A 281 11.85 10.59 25.07
C ALA A 281 12.92 10.53 26.16
N ASN A 282 14.17 10.26 25.79
CA ASN A 282 15.31 10.24 26.73
C ASN A 282 16.35 11.35 26.45
N GLY A 283 15.96 12.36 25.67
CA GLY A 283 16.81 13.50 25.29
C GLY A 283 17.77 13.24 24.13
N ARG A 284 17.92 11.99 23.65
CA ARG A 284 18.71 11.65 22.45
C ARG A 284 17.91 10.91 21.39
N THR A 285 16.91 10.16 21.85
CA THR A 285 16.01 9.37 21.03
C THR A 285 14.60 9.55 21.55
N THR A 286 13.66 9.64 20.63
CA THR A 286 12.23 9.52 20.91
C THR A 286 11.75 8.22 20.31
N SER A 287 11.10 7.41 21.14
CA SER A 287 10.56 6.10 20.75
C SER A 287 9.04 6.15 20.81
N PHE A 288 8.39 5.58 19.81
CA PHE A 288 6.94 5.50 19.68
C PHE A 288 6.52 4.03 19.75
N TYR A 289 5.60 3.70 20.65
CA TYR A 289 5.10 2.35 20.85
C TYR A 289 3.61 2.31 20.54
N LEU A 290 3.10 1.17 20.08
CA LEU A 290 1.65 0.94 20.09
C LEU A 290 1.13 1.09 21.52
N GLY A 291 0.14 1.97 21.71
CA GLY A 291 -0.46 2.21 23.01
C GLY A 291 -1.37 1.06 23.44
N ASP A 292 -1.58 0.94 24.75
CA ASP A 292 -2.45 -0.07 25.35
C ASP A 292 -3.94 0.34 25.41
N GLY A 293 -4.25 1.55 24.95
CA GLY A 293 -5.60 2.14 24.96
C GLY A 293 -6.11 2.55 26.34
N ILE A 294 -5.30 2.50 27.42
CA ILE A 294 -5.75 2.78 28.78
C ILE A 294 -5.49 4.24 29.14
N GLN A 295 -6.55 5.06 29.08
CA GLN A 295 -6.50 6.47 29.44
C GLN A 295 -6.08 6.67 30.91
N GLY A 296 -5.01 7.45 31.14
CA GLY A 296 -4.53 7.81 32.48
C GLY A 296 -3.64 6.76 33.16
N ASN A 297 -3.28 5.69 32.45
CA ASN A 297 -2.22 4.79 32.88
C ASN A 297 -0.86 5.41 32.54
N ASN A 298 -0.05 5.76 33.55
CA ASN A 298 1.37 6.14 33.36
C ASN A 298 2.27 4.90 33.15
N GLY A 299 1.69 3.76 32.80
CA GLY A 299 2.30 2.44 32.84
C GLY A 299 2.36 1.79 31.47
N PHE A 300 3.58 1.71 30.93
CA PHE A 300 3.94 1.04 29.68
C PHE A 300 3.49 -0.43 29.67
N ALA A 301 2.40 -0.76 29.00
CA ALA A 301 2.02 -2.16 28.82
C ALA A 301 2.61 -2.70 27.51
N SER A 302 3.88 -3.14 27.53
CA SER A 302 4.48 -4.07 26.55
C SER A 302 4.30 -3.78 25.05
N GLY A 303 3.89 -2.56 24.66
CA GLY A 303 3.54 -2.23 23.29
C GLY A 303 4.69 -2.48 22.32
N GLN A 304 4.38 -2.99 21.13
CA GLN A 304 5.38 -3.12 20.07
C GLN A 304 5.98 -1.74 19.79
N LEU A 305 7.31 -1.67 19.79
CA LEU A 305 8.01 -0.48 19.33
C LEU A 305 7.76 -0.32 17.84
N LEU A 306 7.29 0.85 17.44
CA LEU A 306 7.06 1.21 16.04
C LEU A 306 8.29 1.88 15.45
N VAL A 307 8.82 2.90 16.14
CA VAL A 307 9.90 3.70 15.58
C VAL A 307 10.75 4.38 16.64
N ARG A 308 12.06 4.46 16.36
CA ARG A 308 13.03 5.30 17.06
C ARG A 308 13.48 6.45 16.18
N ALA A 309 13.06 7.66 16.51
CA ALA A 309 13.60 8.88 15.93
C ALA A 309 14.92 9.25 16.62
N GLN A 310 16.03 9.24 15.87
CA GLN A 310 17.37 9.49 16.40
C GLN A 310 17.84 10.92 16.15
N GLY A 311 18.60 11.48 17.11
CA GLY A 311 19.22 12.81 16.97
C GLY A 311 18.28 13.96 17.31
N VAL A 312 17.13 13.65 17.90
CA VAL A 312 16.10 14.60 18.31
C VAL A 312 15.98 14.59 19.83
N SER A 313 16.23 15.73 20.46
CA SER A 313 16.02 15.95 21.89
C SER A 313 14.73 16.71 22.12
N GLY A 314 13.89 16.25 23.05
CA GLY A 314 12.74 17.02 23.52
C GLY A 314 11.54 17.04 22.56
N LEU A 315 11.38 16.02 21.70
CA LEU A 315 10.13 15.84 20.96
C LEU A 315 8.96 15.67 21.95
N ASN A 316 7.90 16.43 21.74
CA ASN A 316 6.64 16.42 22.48
C ASN A 316 5.49 16.72 21.52
N ILE A 317 4.24 16.67 22.01
CA ILE A 317 3.05 16.89 21.16
C ILE A 317 3.06 18.22 20.41
N ASP A 318 3.68 19.25 20.98
CA ASP A 318 3.64 20.62 20.45
C ASP A 318 4.67 20.86 19.33
N ASN A 319 5.70 20.02 19.24
CA ASN A 319 6.79 20.19 18.29
C ASN A 319 6.98 19.00 17.34
N ILE A 320 6.16 17.97 17.47
CA ILE A 320 6.09 16.92 16.49
C ILE A 320 5.09 17.31 15.41
N GLY A 321 5.52 17.34 14.15
CA GLY A 321 4.60 17.50 13.03
C GLY A 321 3.76 16.24 12.83
N LEU A 322 2.99 15.80 13.83
CA LEU A 322 2.11 14.65 13.62
C LEU A 322 0.92 15.07 12.76
N ASN A 323 0.81 14.52 11.56
CA ASN A 323 -0.43 14.57 10.79
C ASN A 323 -1.34 13.45 11.29
N ILE A 324 -2.08 13.75 12.36
CA ILE A 324 -3.05 12.83 12.96
C ILE A 324 -4.32 12.94 12.11
N GLY A 325 -4.50 11.99 11.19
CA GLY A 325 -5.77 11.85 10.46
C GLY A 325 -6.95 11.86 11.44
N GLN A 326 -8.06 12.49 11.06
CA GLN A 326 -9.22 12.86 11.88
C GLN A 326 -9.95 11.70 12.60
N SER A 327 -9.41 10.47 12.61
CA SER A 327 -10.05 9.27 13.18
C SER A 327 -9.53 8.81 14.54
N ASN A 328 -8.31 9.17 14.98
CA ASN A 328 -7.68 8.52 16.16
C ASN A 328 -7.21 9.48 17.27
N THR A 329 -8.04 10.47 17.64
CA THR A 329 -7.63 11.55 18.56
C THR A 329 -7.97 11.33 20.04
N SER A 330 -8.12 10.09 20.52
CA SER A 330 -8.59 9.86 21.91
C SER A 330 -7.50 9.60 22.95
N GLY A 331 -6.26 9.30 22.56
CA GLY A 331 -5.36 8.57 23.48
C GLY A 331 -3.86 8.77 23.31
N PHE A 332 -3.37 9.99 23.02
CA PHE A 332 -1.94 10.25 23.12
C PHE A 332 -1.56 10.60 24.56
N LEU A 333 -0.75 9.75 25.19
CA LEU A 333 -0.19 9.96 26.52
C LEU A 333 1.30 10.27 26.37
N PHE A 334 1.69 11.48 26.78
CA PHE A 334 3.10 11.89 26.85
C PHE A 334 3.56 11.72 28.29
N ALA A 335 4.60 10.92 28.49
CA ALA A 335 5.29 10.76 29.77
C ALA A 335 6.69 11.37 29.73
#